data_AF-A0A132MVP6-F1
#
_entry.id   AF-A0A132MVP6-F1
#
_cell.length_a   1.000
_cell.length_b   1.000
_cell.length_c   1.000
_cell.angle_alpha   90.00
_cell.angle_beta   90.00
_cell.angle_gamma   90.00
#
_symmetry.space_group_name_H-M   'P 1'
#
loop_
_entity.id
_entity.type
_entity.pdbx_description
1 polymer ?
#
loop_
_entity_poly.entity_id
_entity_poly.type
_entity_poly.pdbx_seq_one_letter_code
_entity_poly.pdbx_strand_id
1 'polypeptide(L)' 'MRAVWLRGFSGPEVLVAGDAPDPVAGPGQALIEVAFANITFVVTQFRATAQGRSRRSCR' A
#
# COMPACT_ATOMS: atom_id res chain seq x y z
N MET A 1 2.56 -9.33 -13.04
CA MET A 1 3.51 -8.43 -12.33
C MET A 1 3.60 -8.78 -10.84
N ARG A 2 4.69 -8.39 -10.16
CA ARG A 2 4.81 -8.52 -8.69
C ARG A 2 4.17 -7.33 -7.98
N ALA A 3 3.51 -7.57 -6.85
CA ALA A 3 2.87 -6.53 -6.03
C ALA A 3 2.98 -6.86 -4.53
N VAL A 4 2.79 -5.84 -3.69
CA VAL A 4 2.62 -5.99 -2.24
C VAL A 4 1.15 -5.75 -1.90
N TRP A 5 0.49 -6.77 -1.37
CA TRP A 5 -0.93 -6.76 -1.06
C TRP A 5 -1.18 -6.38 0.39
N LEU A 6 -2.09 -5.45 0.61
CA LEU A 6 -2.68 -5.19 1.92
C LEU A 6 -3.87 -6.13 2.13
N ARG A 7 -3.71 -7.19 2.92
CA ARG A 7 -4.74 -8.24 3.11
C ARG A 7 -5.63 -8.04 4.33
N GLY A 8 -5.37 -7.00 5.12
CA GLY A 8 -6.10 -6.63 6.33
C GLY A 8 -5.50 -5.36 6.93
N PHE A 9 -6.01 -4.92 8.08
CA PHE A 9 -5.48 -3.75 8.79
C PHE A 9 -4.86 -4.20 10.13
N SER A 10 -3.54 -4.09 10.25
CA SER A 10 -2.77 -4.42 11.47
C SER A 10 -1.33 -3.89 11.38
N GLY A 11 -0.37 -4.56 12.03
CA GLY A 11 1.06 -4.31 11.89
C GLY A 11 1.61 -4.64 10.48
N PRO A 12 2.93 -4.70 10.31
CA PRO A 12 3.55 -4.95 9.00
C PRO A 12 3.24 -6.31 8.39
N GLU A 13 2.85 -7.30 9.19
CA GLU A 13 2.59 -8.69 8.79
C GLU A 13 1.46 -8.86 7.76
N VAL A 14 0.54 -7.90 7.63
CA VAL A 14 -0.54 -7.94 6.63
C VAL A 14 -0.12 -7.45 5.24
N LEU A 15 1.12 -6.96 5.08
CA LEU A 15 1.70 -6.68 3.76
C LEU A 15 2.36 -7.94 3.22
N VAL A 16 1.73 -8.54 2.21
CA VAL A 16 2.17 -9.82 1.64
C VAL A 16 2.59 -9.63 0.19
N ALA A 17 3.81 -10.03 -0.15
CA ALA A 17 4.26 -10.05 -1.53
C ALA A 17 3.51 -11.14 -2.32
N GLY A 18 3.03 -10.81 -3.51
CA GLY A 18 2.32 -11.74 -4.38
C GLY A 18 2.33 -11.31 -5.84
N ASP A 19 1.60 -12.05 -6.66
CA ASP A 19 1.42 -11.75 -8.08
C ASP A 19 0.11 -11.01 -8.32
N ALA A 20 0.08 -10.20 -9.38
CA ALA A 20 -1.07 -9.52 -9.92
C ALA A 20 -1.08 -9.66 -11.45
N PRO A 21 -2.26 -9.60 -12.12
CA PRO A 21 -2.33 -9.46 -13.57
C PRO A 21 -1.55 -8.23 -14.05
N ASP A 22 -1.03 -8.29 -15.27
CA ASP A 22 -0.33 -7.13 -15.84
C ASP A 22 -1.35 -6.02 -16.17
N PRO A 23 -1.08 -4.75 -15.76
CA PRO A 23 -2.01 -3.66 -15.92
C PRO A 23 -2.05 -3.18 -17.37
N VAL A 24 -3.25 -2.86 -17.84
CA VAL A 24 -3.49 -2.29 -19.17
C VAL A 24 -4.05 -0.88 -18.99
N ALA A 25 -3.37 0.11 -19.58
CA ALA A 25 -3.82 1.51 -19.50
C ALA A 25 -5.03 1.74 -20.42
N GLY A 26 -6.10 2.33 -19.87
CA GLY A 26 -7.22 2.85 -20.65
C GLY A 26 -6.99 4.27 -21.17
N PRO A 27 -8.00 4.89 -21.81
CA PRO A 27 -7.89 6.26 -22.31
C PRO A 27 -7.52 7.26 -21.21
N GLY A 28 -6.49 8.06 -21.45
CA GLY A 28 -6.00 9.07 -20.49
C GLY A 28 -5.16 8.53 -19.32
N GLN A 29 -4.85 7.22 -19.31
CA GLN A 29 -3.99 6.61 -18.30
C GLN A 29 -2.59 6.36 -18.85
N ALA A 30 -1.60 6.37 -17.96
CA ALA A 30 -0.23 5.96 -18.26
C ALA A 30 0.09 4.65 -17.53
N LEU A 31 0.80 3.75 -18.21
CA LEU A 31 1.39 2.56 -17.61
C LEU A 31 2.83 2.88 -17.21
N ILE A 32 3.17 2.69 -15.94
CA ILE A 32 4.47 3.06 -15.37
C ILE A 32 5.20 1.81 -14.91
N GLU A 33 6.43 1.62 -15.39
CA GLU A 33 7.35 0.63 -14.85
C GLU A 33 7.96 1.15 -13.54
N VAL A 34 7.65 0.48 -12.43
CA VAL A 34 8.04 0.93 -11.09
C VAL A 34 9.43 0.39 -10.73
N ALA A 35 10.44 1.27 -10.74
CA ALA A 35 11.77 0.95 -10.22
C ALA A 35 11.83 1.05 -8.68
N PHE A 36 11.16 2.07 -8.10
CA PHE A 36 11.12 2.30 -6.65
C PHE A 36 9.74 2.80 -6.21
N ALA A 37 9.26 2.30 -5.08
CA ALA A 37 8.06 2.78 -4.41
C ALA A 37 8.42 3.33 -3.02
N ASN A 38 8.07 4.59 -2.77
CA ASN A 38 8.32 5.23 -1.47
C ASN A 38 7.33 4.73 -0.41
N ILE A 39 7.78 4.68 0.85
CA ILE A 39 6.92 4.48 2.02
C ILE A 39 7.05 5.71 2.92
N THR A 40 5.92 6.36 3.21
CA THR A 40 5.83 7.40 4.23
C THR A 40 5.12 6.88 5.47
N PHE A 41 5.23 7.60 6.60
CA PHE A 41 4.56 7.21 7.84
C PHE A 41 3.03 7.12 7.72
N VAL A 42 2.42 7.78 6.73
CA VAL A 42 0.98 7.69 6.47
C VAL A 42 0.56 6.26 6.11
N VAL A 43 1.42 5.49 5.43
CA VAL A 43 1.16 4.09 5.06
C VAL A 43 1.02 3.23 6.31
N THR A 44 1.86 3.47 7.32
CA THR A 44 1.75 2.79 8.63
C THR A 44 0.46 3.15 9.34
N GLN A 45 0.08 4.44 9.34
CA GLN A 45 -1.16 4.90 9.99
C GLN A 45 -2.40 4.26 9.33
N PHE A 46 -2.48 4.30 8.00
CA PHE A 46 -3.59 3.69 7.26
C PHE A 46 -3.62 2.17 7.40
N ARG A 47 -2.48 1.49 7.32
CA ARG A 47 -2.43 0.03 7.50
C ARG A 47 -2.85 -0.38 8.91
N ALA A 48 -2.47 0.38 9.94
CA ALA A 48 -2.75 0.00 11.32
C ALA A 48 -4.24 0.04 11.67
N THR A 49 -4.99 1.03 11.16
CA THR A 49 -6.35 1.30 11.66
C THR A 49 -7.37 1.65 10.57
N ALA A 50 -7.01 1.62 9.28
CA ALA A 50 -7.80 2.13 8.17
C ALA A 50 -8.18 3.62 8.25
N GLN A 51 -7.70 4.34 9.28
CA GLN A 51 -7.93 5.77 9.48
C GLN A 51 -6.58 6.50 9.55
N GLY A 52 -6.44 7.55 8.75
CA GLY A 52 -5.34 8.52 8.88
C GLY A 52 -5.37 9.37 10.15
N ARG A 53 -6.25 9.04 11.12
CA ARG A 53 -6.38 9.79 12.37
C ARG A 53 -5.39 9.20 13.37
N SER A 54 -4.32 9.92 13.63
CA SER A 54 -3.38 9.59 14.70
C SER A 54 -4.11 9.66 16.05
N ARG A 55 -4.65 8.53 16.54
CA ARG A 55 -4.84 8.32 17.98
C ARG A 55 -3.47 8.07 18.58
N ARG A 56 -2.61 9.09 18.59
CA ARG A 56 -1.54 9.14 19.57
C ARG A 56 -2.20 9.46 20.90
N SER A 57 -2.70 8.44 21.59
CA SER A 57 -2.47 8.40 23.03
C SER A 57 -0.97 8.12 23.17
N CYS A 58 -0.15 9.16 23.06
CA CYS A 58 1.21 9.10 23.57
C CYS A 58 1.05 8.95 25.09
N ARG A 59 1.21 7.72 25.55
CA ARG A 59 1.76 7.44 26.86
C ARG A 59 3.27 7.38 26.71
#